data_AF-A0A1Q7TTW6-F1
#
_entry.id   AF-A0A1Q7TTW6-F1
#
_cell.length_a   1.000
_cell.length_b   1.000
_cell.length_c   1.000
_cell.angle_alpha   90.00
_cell.angle_beta   90.00
_cell.angle_gamma   90.00
#
_symmetry.space_group_name_H-M   'P 1'
#
loop_
_entity.id
_entity.type
_entity.pdbx_description
1 polymer ?
#
loop_
_entity_poly.entity_id
_entity_poly.type
_entity_poly.pdbx_seq_one_letter_code
_entity_poly.pdbx_strand_id
1 'polypeptide(L)'
;MKSMGGASFDVIVIGGGPGGYVAALRAAQLGAATAIVEKDRMGGTCLVRGCIPTKALLQSTELYTLAREGKPFGLVAESIGFDWTAAQKRKTAVVDQLVKGVEGLLKAGGVTVLSGEARLGGGGKVTVGDQSITGKNIVIATGSAVSRSARQHSDCPRDAAAGPADGRLRSGGRLQQAPWRNGRDHPDQRQGDRGREDA
;
A
#
# COMPACT_ATOMS: atom_id res chain seq x y z
N MET A 1 23.96 13.72 10.45
CA MET A 1 23.31 13.75 9.12
C MET A 1 24.17 14.59 8.19
N LYS A 2 24.66 14.04 7.07
CA LYS A 2 25.44 14.83 6.10
C LYS A 2 24.47 15.72 5.33
N SER A 3 24.48 17.02 5.62
CA SER A 3 23.83 18.04 4.79
C SER A 3 24.51 18.02 3.42
N MET A 4 23.86 17.41 2.42
CA MET A 4 24.26 17.50 1.02
C MET A 4 23.54 18.67 0.37
N GLY A 5 23.96 19.89 0.69
CA GLY A 5 23.62 21.05 -0.12
C GLY A 5 24.34 20.95 -1.46
N GLY A 6 23.61 20.77 -2.56
CA GLY A 6 24.16 20.82 -3.92
C GLY A 6 24.67 19.50 -4.50
N ALA A 7 24.15 18.34 -4.09
CA ALA A 7 24.48 17.08 -4.77
C ALA A 7 23.87 17.06 -6.18
N SER A 8 24.73 16.81 -7.18
CA SER A 8 24.36 16.64 -8.58
C SER A 8 24.28 15.15 -8.93
N PHE A 9 23.22 14.78 -9.66
CA PHE A 9 22.99 13.43 -10.15
C PHE A 9 22.71 13.47 -11.66
N ASP A 10 23.03 12.38 -12.35
CA ASP A 10 22.64 12.23 -13.75
C ASP A 10 21.16 11.88 -13.86
N VAL A 11 20.65 11.06 -12.93
CA VAL A 11 19.26 10.62 -12.87
C VAL A 11 18.74 10.74 -11.43
N ILE A 12 17.62 11.45 -11.27
CA ILE A 12 16.84 11.47 -10.03
C ILE A 12 15.53 10.74 -10.27
N VAL A 13 15.24 9.74 -9.45
CA VAL A 13 13.97 9.02 -9.47
C VAL A 13 13.13 9.45 -8.27
N ILE A 14 11.90 9.89 -8.54
CA ILE A 14 10.94 10.28 -7.50
C ILE A 14 9.92 9.15 -7.35
N GLY A 15 9.96 8.46 -6.21
CA GLY A 15 9.13 7.32 -5.87
C GLY A 15 9.92 6.00 -5.89
N GLY A 16 9.81 5.24 -4.81
CA GLY A 16 10.44 3.95 -4.57
C GLY A 16 9.56 2.74 -4.94
N GLY A 17 8.54 2.92 -5.77
CA GLY A 17 7.69 1.83 -6.28
C GLY A 17 8.40 0.94 -7.32
N PRO A 18 7.75 -0.11 -7.85
CA PRO A 18 8.32 -1.01 -8.86
C PRO A 18 8.85 -0.29 -10.10
N GLY A 19 8.16 0.74 -10.59
CA GLY A 19 8.69 1.55 -11.70
C GLY A 19 9.92 2.38 -11.30
N GLY A 20 9.98 2.83 -10.05
CA GLY A 20 11.04 3.70 -9.55
C GLY A 20 12.33 2.97 -9.22
N TYR A 21 12.29 1.98 -8.34
CA TYR A 21 13.52 1.29 -7.93
C TYR A 21 14.15 0.50 -9.10
N VAL A 22 13.34 -0.03 -10.03
CA VAL A 22 13.87 -0.69 -11.24
C VAL A 22 14.56 0.31 -12.15
N ALA A 23 13.95 1.48 -12.39
CA ALA A 23 14.58 2.54 -13.18
C ALA A 23 15.88 3.03 -12.54
N ALA A 24 15.90 3.22 -11.22
CA ALA A 24 17.08 3.66 -10.49
C ALA A 24 18.23 2.63 -10.56
N LEU A 25 17.91 1.35 -10.36
CA LEU A 25 18.88 0.26 -10.51
C LEU A 25 19.42 0.20 -11.94
N ARG A 26 18.55 0.33 -12.94
CA ARG A 26 18.99 0.26 -14.34
C ARG A 26 19.87 1.45 -14.72
N ALA A 27 19.55 2.65 -14.25
CA ALA A 27 20.38 3.83 -14.45
C ALA A 27 21.76 3.65 -13.83
N ALA A 28 21.84 3.14 -12.60
CA ALA A 28 23.11 2.87 -11.94
C ALA A 28 23.93 1.78 -12.65
N GLN A 29 23.29 0.71 -13.16
CA GLN A 29 23.97 -0.30 -13.97
C GLN A 29 24.56 0.24 -15.28
N LEU A 30 23.97 1.31 -15.82
CA LEU A 30 24.48 2.01 -17.02
C LEU A 30 25.56 3.05 -16.67
N GLY A 31 25.98 3.14 -15.40
CA GLY A 31 27.04 4.04 -14.94
C GLY A 31 26.57 5.44 -14.57
N ALA A 32 25.26 5.70 -14.53
CA ALA A 32 24.73 7.01 -14.15
C ALA A 32 24.76 7.22 -12.63
N ALA A 33 25.22 8.38 -12.18
CA ALA A 33 25.08 8.79 -10.77
C ALA A 33 23.59 8.96 -10.46
N THR A 34 23.03 8.05 -9.67
CA THR A 34 21.57 7.92 -9.51
C THR A 34 21.15 8.14 -8.06
N ALA A 35 20.12 8.97 -7.87
CA ALA A 35 19.41 9.13 -6.61
C ALA A 35 17.96 8.66 -6.74
N ILE A 36 17.43 8.04 -5.69
CA ILE A 36 16.01 7.70 -5.56
C ILE A 36 15.45 8.33 -4.29
N VAL A 37 14.28 8.96 -4.40
CA VAL A 37 13.59 9.61 -3.28
C VAL A 37 12.30 8.85 -2.98
N GLU A 38 12.11 8.43 -1.72
CA GLU A 38 10.88 7.77 -1.26
C GLU A 38 10.48 8.33 0.11
N LYS A 39 9.19 8.61 0.30
CA LYS A 39 8.66 9.20 1.54
C LYS A 39 8.17 8.18 2.56
N ASP A 40 7.86 6.97 2.12
CA ASP A 40 7.37 5.88 2.95
C ASP A 40 8.39 4.71 2.91
N ARG A 41 7.98 3.53 2.45
CA ARG A 41 8.81 2.33 2.38
C ARG A 41 9.17 1.99 0.94
N MET A 42 10.38 1.49 0.75
CA MET A 42 10.84 0.99 -0.54
C MET A 42 9.95 -0.15 -1.05
N GLY A 43 9.74 -0.20 -2.37
CA GLY A 43 8.81 -1.10 -3.03
C GLY A 43 7.41 -0.53 -3.29
N GLY A 44 7.08 0.61 -2.66
CA GLY A 44 5.83 1.35 -2.89
C GLY A 44 4.56 0.53 -2.69
N THR A 45 3.47 0.92 -3.36
CA THR A 45 2.15 0.31 -3.16
C THR A 45 2.16 -1.19 -3.37
N CYS A 46 2.71 -1.69 -4.50
CA CYS A 46 2.67 -3.10 -4.87
C CYS A 46 3.28 -4.01 -3.78
N LEU A 47 4.47 -3.65 -3.30
CA LEU A 47 5.22 -4.45 -2.33
C LEU A 47 4.66 -4.33 -0.92
N VAL A 48 4.33 -3.11 -0.50
CA VAL A 48 4.06 -2.81 0.93
C VAL A 48 2.58 -3.03 1.27
N ARG A 49 1.67 -2.68 0.37
CA ARG A 49 0.23 -2.57 0.67
C ARG A 49 -0.69 -2.94 -0.50
N GLY A 50 -0.19 -3.70 -1.47
CA GLY A 50 -0.87 -4.03 -2.71
C GLY A 50 -0.75 -5.51 -3.02
N CYS A 51 -0.21 -5.83 -4.19
CA CYS A 51 -0.19 -7.19 -4.73
C CYS A 51 0.46 -8.21 -3.79
N ILE A 52 1.62 -7.89 -3.21
CA ILE A 52 2.37 -8.84 -2.37
C ILE A 52 1.60 -9.24 -1.11
N PRO A 53 1.13 -8.32 -0.24
CA PRO A 53 0.35 -8.72 0.92
C PRO A 53 -0.95 -9.41 0.54
N THR A 54 -1.63 -8.99 -0.53
CA THR A 54 -2.84 -9.66 -1.02
C THR A 54 -2.55 -11.11 -1.41
N LYS A 55 -1.48 -11.36 -2.18
CA LYS A 55 -1.12 -12.71 -2.62
C LYS A 55 -0.64 -13.60 -1.47
N ALA A 56 0.06 -13.04 -0.48
CA ALA A 56 0.44 -13.79 0.73
C ALA A 56 -0.77 -14.28 1.54
N LEU A 57 -1.83 -13.45 1.62
CA LEU A 57 -3.08 -13.83 2.28
C LEU A 57 -3.89 -14.82 1.43
N LEU A 58 -3.99 -14.59 0.11
CA LEU A 58 -4.70 -15.49 -0.81
C LEU A 58 -4.14 -16.91 -0.76
N GLN A 59 -2.81 -17.08 -0.71
CA GLN A 59 -2.21 -18.39 -0.57
C GLN A 59 -2.61 -19.07 0.74
N SER A 60 -2.67 -18.32 1.85
CA SER A 60 -3.09 -18.86 3.14
C SER A 60 -4.54 -19.33 3.11
N THR A 61 -5.42 -18.58 2.45
CA THR A 61 -6.84 -18.95 2.30
C THR A 61 -7.05 -20.11 1.34
N GLU A 62 -6.27 -20.18 0.26
CA GLU A 62 -6.32 -21.27 -0.70
C GLU A 62 -5.93 -22.59 -0.06
N LEU A 63 -4.85 -22.61 0.74
CA LEU A 63 -4.45 -23.79 1.51
C LEU A 63 -5.52 -24.23 2.51
N TYR A 64 -6.18 -23.27 3.17
CA TYR A 64 -7.28 -23.57 4.08
C TYR A 64 -8.47 -24.22 3.34
N THR A 65 -8.85 -23.68 2.18
CA THR A 65 -9.92 -24.25 1.35
C THR A 65 -9.57 -25.65 0.87
N LEU A 66 -8.36 -25.84 0.32
CA LEU A 66 -7.89 -27.14 -0.15
C LEU A 66 -7.85 -28.19 0.96
N ALA A 67 -7.43 -27.81 2.17
CA ALA A 67 -7.42 -28.71 3.33
C ALA A 67 -8.84 -29.12 3.76
N ARG A 68 -9.82 -28.20 3.67
CA ARG A 68 -11.23 -28.49 3.98
C ARG A 68 -11.92 -29.34 2.91
N GLU A 69 -11.57 -29.12 1.65
CA GLU A 69 -12.16 -29.81 0.49
C GLU A 69 -11.35 -31.04 0.06
N GLY A 70 -10.41 -31.50 0.90
CA GLY A 70 -9.45 -32.55 0.55
C GLY A 70 -10.01 -33.97 0.43
N LYS A 71 -11.26 -34.21 0.80
CA LYS A 71 -11.89 -35.55 0.80
C LYS A 71 -11.81 -36.30 -0.54
N PRO A 72 -12.04 -35.67 -1.71
CA PRO A 72 -11.88 -36.33 -3.02
C PRO A 72 -10.44 -36.77 -3.31
N PHE A 73 -9.46 -36.13 -2.67
CA PHE A 73 -8.04 -36.49 -2.76
C PHE A 73 -7.62 -37.51 -1.69
N GLY A 74 -8.57 -38.07 -0.93
CA GLY A 74 -8.30 -39.01 0.15
C GLY A 74 -7.82 -38.37 1.46
N LEU A 75 -7.88 -37.04 1.59
CA LEU A 75 -7.49 -36.35 2.82
C LEU A 75 -8.67 -36.37 3.81
N VAL A 76 -8.42 -36.90 5.01
CA VAL A 76 -9.36 -36.91 6.13
C VAL A 76 -8.77 -36.08 7.26
N ALA A 77 -9.43 -34.98 7.60
CA ALA A 77 -9.08 -34.14 8.74
C ALA A 77 -10.33 -33.92 9.61
N GLU A 78 -10.20 -34.13 10.92
CA GLU A 78 -11.31 -33.99 11.87
C GLU A 78 -11.75 -32.53 12.03
N SER A 79 -10.79 -31.60 12.11
CA SER A 79 -11.06 -30.16 12.11
C SER A 79 -9.87 -29.38 11.53
N ILE A 80 -10.16 -28.32 10.77
CA ILE A 80 -9.17 -27.38 10.25
C ILE A 80 -9.54 -25.98 10.73
N GLY A 81 -8.69 -25.40 11.58
CA GLY A 81 -8.81 -24.02 12.06
C GLY A 81 -8.07 -23.03 11.16
N PHE A 82 -8.44 -21.75 11.24
CA PHE A 82 -7.74 -20.66 10.56
C PHE A 82 -7.31 -19.59 11.56
N ASP A 83 -6.01 -19.49 11.81
CA ASP A 83 -5.43 -18.44 12.66
C ASP A 83 -5.12 -17.18 11.82
N TRP A 84 -6.00 -16.19 11.94
CA TRP A 84 -5.84 -14.91 11.26
C TRP A 84 -4.59 -14.14 11.71
N THR A 85 -4.23 -14.22 13.00
CA THR A 85 -3.07 -13.52 13.54
C THR A 85 -1.78 -14.10 12.97
N ALA A 86 -1.69 -15.43 12.89
CA ALA A 86 -0.57 -16.10 12.25
C ALA A 86 -0.46 -15.76 10.75
N ALA A 87 -1.59 -15.75 10.02
CA ALA A 87 -1.62 -15.37 8.60
C ALA A 87 -1.14 -13.92 8.37
N GLN A 88 -1.58 -12.99 9.22
CA GLN A 88 -1.15 -11.59 9.20
C GLN A 88 0.35 -11.44 9.51
N LYS A 89 0.86 -12.21 10.47
CA LYS A 89 2.29 -12.25 10.80
C LYS A 89 3.13 -12.77 9.63
N ARG A 90 2.71 -13.86 8.97
CA ARG A 90 3.35 -14.38 7.75
C ARG A 90 3.37 -13.33 6.64
N LYS A 91 2.22 -12.69 6.36
CA LYS A 91 2.12 -11.62 5.36
C LYS A 91 3.14 -10.50 5.65
N THR A 92 3.22 -10.02 6.89
CA THR A 92 4.16 -8.96 7.27
C THR A 92 5.61 -9.41 7.12
N ALA A 93 5.94 -10.64 7.53
CA ALA A 93 7.29 -11.18 7.35
C ALA A 93 7.72 -11.24 5.87
N VAL A 94 6.81 -11.67 4.97
CA VAL A 94 7.07 -11.70 3.52
C VAL A 94 7.32 -10.29 2.97
N VAL A 95 6.49 -9.32 3.36
CA VAL A 95 6.67 -7.91 2.94
C VAL A 95 8.02 -7.37 3.44
N ASP A 96 8.36 -7.57 4.71
CA ASP A 96 9.59 -7.05 5.30
C ASP A 96 10.84 -7.66 4.68
N GLN A 97 10.80 -8.97 4.38
CA GLN A 97 11.90 -9.64 3.66
C GLN A 97 12.13 -9.01 2.30
N LEU A 98 11.06 -8.78 1.52
CA LEU A 98 11.17 -8.23 0.18
C LEU A 98 11.60 -6.76 0.19
N VAL A 99 11.12 -5.96 1.16
CA VAL A 99 11.55 -4.56 1.33
C VAL A 99 13.06 -4.50 1.60
N LYS A 100 13.55 -5.32 2.54
CA LYS A 100 14.99 -5.44 2.83
C LYS A 100 15.79 -5.90 1.60
N GLY A 101 15.21 -6.80 0.80
CA GLY A 101 15.80 -7.24 -0.47
C GLY A 101 15.99 -6.07 -1.44
N VAL A 102 14.96 -5.24 -1.64
CA VAL A 102 15.03 -4.06 -2.52
C VAL A 102 16.05 -3.03 -2.00
N GLU A 103 16.05 -2.75 -0.70
CA GLU A 103 17.04 -1.85 -0.08
C GLU A 103 18.47 -2.37 -0.26
N GLY A 104 18.67 -3.67 -0.11
CA GLY A 104 19.94 -4.35 -0.37
C GLY A 104 20.40 -4.22 -1.82
N LEU A 105 19.49 -4.41 -2.78
CA LEU A 105 19.78 -4.26 -4.21
C LEU A 105 20.18 -2.83 -4.56
N LEU A 106 19.49 -1.83 -4.03
CA LEU A 106 19.80 -0.42 -4.28
C LEU A 106 21.17 -0.03 -3.70
N LYS A 107 21.48 -0.52 -2.50
CA LYS A 107 22.79 -0.32 -1.88
C LYS A 107 23.90 -1.00 -2.69
N ALA A 108 23.68 -2.24 -3.14
CA ALA A 108 24.63 -2.96 -3.99
C ALA A 108 24.83 -2.29 -5.36
N GLY A 109 23.78 -1.67 -5.90
CA GLY A 109 23.84 -0.88 -7.13
C GLY A 109 24.46 0.51 -6.97
N GLY A 110 24.85 0.93 -5.75
CA GLY A 110 25.40 2.27 -5.52
C GLY A 110 24.40 3.41 -5.68
N VAL A 111 23.09 3.12 -5.64
CA VAL A 111 22.04 4.14 -5.73
C VAL A 111 21.94 4.90 -4.41
N THR A 112 21.93 6.24 -4.48
CA THR A 112 21.71 7.07 -3.30
C THR A 112 20.23 7.09 -2.94
N VAL A 113 19.87 6.54 -1.78
CA VAL A 113 18.48 6.53 -1.28
C VAL A 113 18.27 7.72 -0.36
N LEU A 114 17.28 8.56 -0.68
CA LEU A 114 16.87 9.70 0.12
C LEU A 114 15.45 9.46 0.65
N SER A 115 15.30 9.52 1.97
CA SER A 115 14.00 9.36 2.62
C SER A 115 13.34 10.73 2.80
N GLY A 116 12.18 10.94 2.17
CA GLY A 116 11.42 12.17 2.30
C GLY A 116 10.46 12.42 1.13
N GLU A 117 9.64 13.45 1.25
CA GLU A 117 8.76 13.88 0.17
C GLU A 117 9.52 14.80 -0.81
N ALA A 118 9.52 14.41 -2.08
CA ALA A 118 10.14 15.19 -3.15
C ALA A 118 9.19 16.27 -3.68
N ARG A 119 9.72 17.47 -3.94
CA ARG A 119 9.05 18.55 -4.66
C ARG A 119 9.93 19.04 -5.80
N LEU A 120 9.30 19.29 -6.96
CA LEU A 120 10.01 19.83 -8.12
C LEU A 120 10.14 21.34 -7.99
N GLY A 121 11.37 21.85 -7.98
CA GLY A 121 11.68 23.27 -7.83
C GLY A 121 11.93 24.03 -9.14
N GLY A 122 11.85 23.34 -10.30
CA GLY A 122 12.18 23.90 -11.61
C GLY A 122 13.67 23.81 -11.96
N GLY A 123 14.00 23.85 -13.26
CA GLY A 123 15.39 23.83 -13.74
C GLY A 123 16.19 22.58 -13.35
N GLY A 124 15.54 21.41 -13.24
CA GLY A 124 16.19 20.17 -12.83
C GLY A 124 16.42 20.03 -11.31
N LYS A 125 15.91 20.97 -10.49
CA LYS A 125 16.04 20.90 -9.03
C LYS A 125 14.89 20.11 -8.40
N VAL A 126 15.24 19.25 -7.45
CA VAL A 126 14.30 18.50 -6.61
C VAL A 126 14.64 18.80 -5.15
N THR A 127 13.64 19.20 -4.37
CA THR A 127 13.79 19.40 -2.92
C THR A 127 13.22 18.22 -2.17
N VAL A 128 13.92 17.78 -1.12
CA VAL A 128 13.53 16.67 -0.24
C VAL A 128 13.71 17.16 1.19
N GLY A 129 12.60 17.56 1.84
CA GLY A 129 12.68 18.31 3.10
C GLY A 129 13.50 19.58 2.91
N ASP A 130 14.55 19.73 3.72
CA ASP A 130 15.47 20.89 3.67
C ASP A 130 16.63 20.70 2.66
N GLN A 131 16.74 19.53 2.03
CA GLN A 131 17.80 19.24 1.07
C GLN A 131 17.38 19.60 -0.36
N SER A 132 18.30 20.15 -1.14
CA SER A 132 18.09 20.42 -2.57
C SER A 132 19.14 19.68 -3.39
N ILE A 133 18.67 18.85 -4.32
CA ILE A 133 19.47 18.07 -5.25
C ILE A 133 19.16 18.50 -6.69
N THR A 134 20.16 18.39 -7.57
CA THR A 134 20.00 18.76 -8.98
C THR A 134 20.24 17.55 -9.87
N GLY A 135 19.34 17.29 -10.81
CA GLY A 135 19.41 16.17 -11.73
C GLY A 135 19.45 16.64 -13.18
N LYS A 136 20.24 15.98 -14.02
CA LYS A 136 20.15 16.18 -15.49
C LYS A 136 18.81 15.64 -16.02
N ASN A 137 18.43 14.46 -15.55
CA ASN A 137 17.17 13.80 -15.89
C ASN A 137 16.38 13.46 -14.63
N ILE A 138 15.06 13.62 -14.69
CA ILE A 138 14.16 13.33 -13.57
C ILE A 138 13.08 12.36 -14.03
N VAL A 139 12.96 11.23 -13.33
CA VAL A 139 11.93 10.21 -13.55
C VAL A 139 10.88 10.33 -12.46
N ILE A 140 9.63 10.57 -12.84
CA ILE A 140 8.50 10.66 -11.90
C ILE A 140 7.79 9.30 -11.85
N ALA A 141 7.89 8.63 -10.71
CA ALA A 141 7.33 7.31 -10.45
C ALA A 141 6.59 7.29 -9.09
N THR A 142 5.81 8.34 -8.80
CA THR A 142 5.11 8.56 -7.52
C THR A 142 3.95 7.60 -7.25
N GLY A 143 3.55 6.81 -8.25
CA GLY A 143 2.52 5.79 -8.11
C GLY A 143 1.11 6.38 -8.04
N SER A 144 0.23 5.71 -7.30
CA SER A 144 -1.19 6.03 -7.20
C SER A 144 -1.71 5.93 -5.77
N ALA A 145 -2.83 6.60 -5.52
CA ALA A 145 -3.58 6.53 -4.27
C ALA A 145 -5.01 6.04 -4.54
N VAL A 146 -5.64 5.47 -3.51
CA VAL A 146 -7.02 5.00 -3.60
C VAL A 146 -7.94 6.20 -3.76
N SER A 147 -8.78 6.18 -4.80
CA SER A 147 -9.83 7.18 -4.97
C SER A 147 -10.94 6.94 -3.96
N ARG A 148 -11.38 8.01 -3.29
CA ARG A 148 -12.53 7.96 -2.39
C ARG A 148 -13.75 8.50 -3.15
N SER A 149 -14.83 7.74 -3.17
CA SER A 149 -16.09 8.23 -3.72
C SER A 149 -16.70 9.22 -2.74
N ALA A 150 -17.25 10.34 -3.24
CA ALA A 150 -17.91 11.34 -2.41
C ALA A 150 -19.11 10.81 -1.59
N ARG A 151 -19.61 9.60 -1.90
CA ARG A 151 -20.72 8.91 -1.20
C ARG A 151 -20.27 7.83 -0.20
N GLN A 152 -19.00 7.78 0.20
CA GLN A 152 -18.59 6.84 1.24
C GLN A 152 -19.22 7.28 2.58
N HIS A 153 -20.12 6.44 3.08
CA HIS A 153 -20.82 6.59 4.35
C HIS A 153 -19.85 6.99 5.46
N SER A 154 -20.23 7.99 6.24
CA SER A 154 -19.52 8.55 7.40
C SER A 154 -19.17 7.53 8.51
N ASP A 155 -19.59 6.28 8.37
CA ASP A 155 -19.42 5.20 9.34
C ASP A 155 -18.30 4.21 8.98
N CYS A 156 -17.46 4.49 7.96
CA CYS A 156 -16.30 3.64 7.71
C CYS A 156 -15.24 3.84 8.82
N PRO A 157 -14.86 2.80 9.59
CA PRO A 157 -13.93 2.94 10.72
C PRO A 157 -12.54 3.45 10.32
N ARG A 158 -12.19 3.39 9.02
CA ARG A 158 -10.93 3.94 8.48
C ARG A 158 -10.92 5.46 8.36
N ASP A 159 -12.08 6.10 8.31
CA ASP A 159 -12.19 7.55 8.13
C ASP A 159 -12.07 8.31 9.46
N ALA A 160 -12.25 7.62 10.59
CA ALA A 160 -11.95 8.17 11.91
C ALA A 160 -10.44 8.32 12.18
N ALA A 161 -9.59 7.52 11.51
CA ALA A 161 -8.13 7.53 11.69
C ALA A 161 -7.39 8.42 10.67
N ALA A 162 -8.04 8.73 9.54
CA ALA A 162 -7.54 9.72 8.59
C ALA A 162 -8.16 11.08 8.94
N GLY A 163 -7.52 11.81 9.85
CA GLY A 163 -7.89 13.19 10.12
C GLY A 163 -7.97 14.01 8.82
N PRO A 164 -8.83 15.03 8.75
CA PRO A 164 -8.98 15.84 7.56
C PRO A 164 -7.65 16.54 7.22
N ALA A 165 -7.40 16.73 5.93
CA ALA A 165 -6.21 17.42 5.44
C ALA A 165 -6.17 18.92 5.82
N ASP A 166 -7.24 19.44 6.44
CA ASP A 166 -7.26 20.75 7.10
C ASP A 166 -7.27 20.57 8.62
N GLY A 167 -6.22 21.00 9.31
CA GLY A 167 -6.01 20.79 10.74
C GLY A 167 -6.99 21.52 11.68
N ARG A 168 -8.29 21.23 11.60
CA ARG A 168 -9.30 21.64 12.60
C ARG A 168 -9.85 20.42 13.31
N LEU A 169 -9.24 20.09 14.45
CA LEU A 169 -9.79 19.14 15.41
C LEU A 169 -11.14 19.68 15.92
N ARG A 170 -12.24 19.01 15.59
CA ARG A 170 -13.51 19.22 16.29
C ARG A 170 -13.36 18.63 17.69
N SER A 171 -13.47 19.49 18.70
CA SER A 171 -13.48 19.14 20.10
C SER A 171 -14.71 18.29 20.45
N GLY A 172 -14.47 17.21 21.20
CA GLY A 172 -15.49 16.53 22.00
C GLY A 172 -16.24 15.38 21.32
N GLY A 173 -15.78 14.16 21.52
CA GLY A 173 -16.53 12.94 21.20
C GLY A 173 -15.86 11.71 21.79
N ARG A 174 -16.39 11.21 22.91
CA ARG A 174 -15.87 10.06 23.68
C ARG A 174 -16.06 8.77 22.86
N LEU A 175 -14.98 8.06 22.56
CA LEU A 175 -15.01 6.73 21.91
C LEU A 175 -15.69 5.72 22.83
N GLN A 176 -16.95 5.38 22.55
CA GLN A 176 -17.58 4.17 23.09
C GLN A 176 -17.44 3.05 22.05
N GLN A 177 -16.90 1.91 22.48
CA GLN A 177 -16.74 0.71 21.66
C GLN A 177 -18.12 0.12 21.36
N ALA A 178 -18.57 0.17 20.11
CA ALA A 178 -19.79 -0.49 19.68
C ALA A 178 -19.49 -1.95 19.26
N PRO A 179 -20.21 -2.95 19.78
CA PRO A 179 -20.01 -4.35 19.41
C PRO A 179 -20.52 -4.64 17.98
N TRP A 180 -19.78 -5.48 17.28
CA TRP A 180 -20.04 -5.95 15.91
C TRP A 180 -21.43 -6.63 15.83
N ARG A 181 -22.39 -6.02 15.11
CA ARG A 181 -23.69 -6.66 14.79
C ARG A 181 -23.57 -7.41 13.46
N ASN A 182 -23.88 -8.71 13.50
CA ASN A 182 -23.94 -9.58 12.32
C ASN A 182 -25.04 -9.11 11.36
N GLY A 183 -24.67 -8.84 10.11
CA GLY A 183 -25.56 -8.38 9.04
C GLY A 183 -26.51 -9.47 8.55
N ARG A 184 -27.62 -9.66 9.27
CA ARG A 184 -28.70 -10.57 8.85
C ARG A 184 -30.10 -9.95 8.86
N ASP A 185 -30.21 -8.63 8.77
CA ASP A 185 -31.49 -7.93 8.66
C ASP A 185 -31.47 -6.97 7.45
N HIS A 186 -31.89 -7.47 6.29
CA HIS A 186 -32.27 -6.63 5.15
C HIS A 186 -33.73 -6.98 4.82
N PRO A 187 -34.70 -6.06 5.00
CA PRO A 187 -36.08 -6.33 4.65
C PRO A 187 -36.28 -6.24 3.13
N ASP A 188 -36.83 -7.33 2.59
CA ASP A 188 -37.36 -7.47 1.24
C ASP A 188 -38.57 -6.52 1.04
N GLN A 189 -38.46 -5.59 0.10
CA GLN A 189 -39.52 -4.66 -0.31
C GLN A 189 -39.52 -4.57 -1.85
N ARG A 190 -39.97 -5.64 -2.52
CA ARG A 190 -40.60 -5.55 -3.85
C ARG A 190 -41.87 -6.41 -3.88
N GLN A 191 -42.98 -5.85 -3.38
CA GLN A 191 -44.32 -6.25 -3.83
C GLN A 191 -44.97 -5.02 -4.47
N GLY A 192 -44.81 -4.93 -5.80
CA GLY A 192 -45.61 -4.08 -6.65
C GLY A 192 -46.89 -4.82 -7.01
N ASP A 193 -47.99 -4.33 -6.45
CA ASP A 193 -49.24 -4.00 -7.14
C ASP A 193 -49.56 -4.80 -8.42
N ARG A 194 -50.41 -5.82 -8.29
CA ARG A 194 -51.26 -6.31 -9.38
C ARG A 194 -52.63 -6.71 -8.83
N GLY A 195 -53.58 -5.79 -8.98
CA GLY A 195 -54.75 -6.02 -9.82
C GLY A 195 -55.71 -7.11 -9.37
N ARG A 196 -56.72 -6.68 -8.64
CA ARG A 196 -57.99 -7.34 -8.36
C ARG A 196 -58.90 -7.14 -9.58
N GLU A 197 -59.35 -8.20 -10.24
CA GLU A 197 -60.47 -8.18 -11.19
C GLU A 197 -61.14 -9.58 -11.23
N ASP A 198 -62.26 -9.64 -10.51
CA ASP A 198 -63.52 -10.37 -10.71
C ASP A 198 -63.60 -11.52 -11.74
N ALA A 199 -63.91 -12.73 -11.25
CA ALA A 199 -64.97 -13.65 -11.68
C ALA A 199 -64.97 -14.94 -10.85
#